data_AF-A0A0G1C4J7-F1
#
_entry.id   AF-A0A0G1C4J7-F1
#
_cell.length_a   1.000
_cell.length_b   1.000
_cell.length_c   1.000
_cell.angle_alpha   90.00
_cell.angle_beta   90.00
_cell.angle_gamma   90.00
#
_symmetry.space_group_name_H-M   'P 1'
#
loop_
_entity.id
_entity.type
_entity.pdbx_description
1 polymer ?
#
loop_
_entity_poly.entity_id
_entity_poly.type
_entity_poly.pdbx_seq_one_letter_code
_entity_poly.pdbx_strand_id
1 'polypeptide(L)'
;MEYNSENRICQNCKNSFVIEPEDFGFYEKMGVPAPSLCPDCRFKRRAIGRNETTLYTDRKCAKCGKSIVSMYNPELSYIVYCYDCYRSDSWDPRDYAMDYNESKPFFEQLGELFKKVPKMTTYITTGLGPNVNSEYTNTAGGNKNCYMVFNSGLNENVMYSRGVINSKDSLDLYFSNNIELGYELINTHKASRIIWSRNSPACLDSAFMLNCSGCTSCFGCVNLRNKSYHFFNQLLSKEEYKERVDKIMGSYSEMEKFRKEFETFSLKFPRRENNNLKTVNCVGDYITEGKNLFNCFEVAEAENCKNMFATKKIKDSYDVLGHGLRSELLLECNGVGISSRIIGSSNIENGNNLEYCCFLTPNNKYCFGCNSLRNAEYCILNKQYTKEEYEKLREKIIAELKSKNLYGLFMPNLKTGPDPRSYQRYRGQYH
;
A
#
# COMPACT_ATOMS: atom_id res chain seq x y z
N MET A 1 1.87 -4.55 34.18
CA MET A 1 0.91 -3.93 35.12
C MET A 1 -0.49 -4.17 34.58
N GLU A 2 -1.54 -4.02 35.38
CA GLU A 2 -2.90 -3.91 34.83
C GLU A 2 -3.11 -2.48 34.33
N TYR A 3 -3.49 -2.33 33.06
CA TYR A 3 -3.79 -1.04 32.45
C TYR A 3 -5.30 -0.79 32.44
N ASN A 4 -5.70 0.45 32.68
CA ASN A 4 -7.09 0.91 32.53
C ASN A 4 -7.19 1.80 31.29
N SER A 5 -8.38 1.93 30.71
CA SER A 5 -8.60 2.83 29.57
C SER A 5 -8.45 4.30 29.98
N GLU A 6 -7.84 5.10 29.11
CA GLU A 6 -7.52 6.51 29.37
C GLU A 6 -8.23 7.43 28.37
N ASN A 7 -8.98 8.41 28.88
CA ASN A 7 -9.58 9.46 28.06
C ASN A 7 -8.61 10.63 27.90
N ARG A 8 -8.20 10.92 26.66
CA ARG A 8 -7.27 12.03 26.33
C ARG A 8 -7.91 13.07 25.44
N ILE A 9 -7.37 14.30 25.49
CA ILE A 9 -7.70 15.39 24.58
C ILE A 9 -6.65 15.45 23.47
N CYS A 10 -7.08 15.42 22.20
CA CYS A 10 -6.19 15.47 21.05
C CYS A 10 -5.50 16.85 20.96
N GLN A 11 -4.17 16.87 20.99
CA GLN A 11 -3.35 18.08 20.91
C GLN A 11 -3.67 18.92 19.66
N ASN A 12 -4.01 18.26 18.54
CA ASN A 12 -4.30 18.89 17.26
C ASN A 12 -5.75 19.37 17.11
N CYS A 13 -6.75 18.48 17.20
CA CYS A 13 -8.16 18.82 16.93
C CYS A 13 -9.01 19.10 18.19
N LYS A 14 -8.44 18.98 19.40
CA LYS A 14 -9.11 19.20 20.71
C LYS A 14 -10.29 18.26 21.05
N ASN A 15 -10.72 17.39 20.14
CA ASN A 15 -11.65 16.30 20.46
C ASN A 15 -11.06 15.34 21.50
N SER A 16 -11.92 14.71 22.30
CA SER A 16 -11.55 13.55 23.11
C SER A 16 -11.27 12.31 22.25
N PHE A 17 -10.44 11.41 22.77
CA PHE A 17 -10.23 10.06 22.24
C PHE A 17 -9.83 9.12 23.38
N VAL A 18 -10.16 7.83 23.24
CA VAL A 18 -9.80 6.77 24.19
C VAL A 18 -8.47 6.14 23.77
N ILE A 19 -7.66 5.74 24.75
CA ILE A 19 -6.58 4.75 24.60
C ILE A 19 -6.98 3.52 25.42
N GLU A 20 -6.99 2.36 24.78
CA GLU A 20 -7.47 1.11 25.40
C GLU A 20 -6.34 0.39 26.18
N PRO A 21 -6.65 -0.48 27.17
CA PRO A 21 -5.65 -1.21 27.96
C PRO A 21 -4.58 -1.93 27.13
N GLU A 22 -4.98 -2.53 26.00
CA GLU A 22 -4.10 -3.26 25.09
C GLU A 22 -3.10 -2.34 24.37
N ASP A 23 -3.47 -1.08 24.14
CA ASP A 23 -2.61 -0.11 23.46
C ASP A 23 -1.42 0.25 24.34
N PHE A 24 -1.59 0.35 25.67
CA PHE A 24 -0.51 0.64 26.61
C PHE A 24 0.58 -0.44 26.59
N GLY A 25 0.18 -1.72 26.60
CA GLY A 25 1.09 -2.84 26.41
C GLY A 25 1.83 -2.76 25.08
N PHE A 26 1.20 -2.23 24.02
CA PHE A 26 1.88 -2.01 22.74
C PHE A 26 2.85 -0.81 22.75
N TYR A 27 2.49 0.33 23.33
CA TYR A 27 3.39 1.49 23.47
C TYR A 27 4.63 1.12 24.30
N GLU A 28 4.44 0.38 25.40
CA GLU A 28 5.49 -0.20 26.23
C GLU A 28 6.37 -1.15 25.41
N LYS A 29 5.78 -2.11 24.68
CA LYS A 29 6.47 -3.04 23.78
C LYS A 29 7.36 -2.30 22.76
N MET A 30 7.03 -1.08 22.36
CA MET A 30 7.81 -0.22 21.44
C MET A 30 8.79 0.76 22.11
N GLY A 31 8.69 1.01 23.42
CA GLY A 31 9.52 2.00 24.13
C GLY A 31 9.19 3.48 23.84
N VAL A 32 7.99 3.75 23.32
CA VAL A 32 7.50 5.09 22.93
C VAL A 32 6.38 5.56 23.89
N PRO A 33 6.15 6.88 24.05
CA PRO A 33 4.99 7.35 24.80
C PRO A 33 3.69 7.07 24.03
N ALA A 34 2.60 6.82 24.76
CA ALA A 34 1.24 6.84 24.22
C ALA A 34 0.92 8.23 23.63
N PRO A 35 0.20 8.34 22.50
CA PRO A 35 0.17 9.53 21.65
C PRO A 35 -0.60 10.70 22.26
N SER A 36 -0.27 11.90 21.77
CA SER A 36 -1.03 13.13 21.98
C SER A 36 -2.11 13.37 20.91
N LEU A 37 -2.28 12.46 19.96
CA LEU A 37 -3.10 12.63 18.75
C LEU A 37 -4.11 11.49 18.54
N CYS A 38 -5.36 11.85 18.27
CA CYS A 38 -6.40 10.90 17.88
C CYS A 38 -6.09 10.24 16.51
N PRO A 39 -6.63 9.02 16.23
CA PRO A 39 -6.36 8.27 15.01
C PRO A 39 -6.56 9.07 13.71
N ASP A 40 -7.63 9.86 13.63
CA ASP A 40 -7.93 10.79 12.53
C ASP A 40 -6.77 11.74 12.17
N CYS A 41 -6.15 12.34 13.19
CA CYS A 41 -5.05 13.28 13.00
C CYS A 41 -3.77 12.55 12.60
N ARG A 42 -3.59 11.31 13.05
CA ARG A 42 -2.48 10.44 12.67
C ARG A 42 -2.63 9.94 11.22
N PHE A 43 -3.84 9.55 10.80
CA PHE A 43 -4.18 9.16 9.43
C PHE A 43 -3.91 10.28 8.43
N LYS A 44 -4.37 11.50 8.73
CA LYS A 44 -4.17 12.68 7.87
C LYS A 44 -2.68 12.95 7.62
N ARG A 45 -1.81 12.78 8.63
CA ARG A 45 -0.35 12.90 8.47
C ARG A 45 0.25 11.86 7.52
N ARG A 46 -0.16 10.58 7.63
CA ARG A 46 0.28 9.50 6.73
C ARG A 46 -0.20 9.69 5.30
N ALA A 47 -1.47 10.05 5.11
CA ALA A 47 -2.11 10.15 3.80
C ALA A 47 -1.47 11.23 2.92
N ILE A 48 -1.07 12.37 3.51
CA ILE A 48 -0.32 13.44 2.84
C ILE A 48 1.04 12.95 2.29
N GLY A 49 1.58 11.83 2.79
CA GLY A 49 2.83 11.24 2.31
C GLY A 49 2.73 10.36 1.06
N ARG A 50 1.52 9.98 0.61
CA ARG A 50 1.32 8.96 -0.44
C ARG A 50 0.76 9.55 -1.73
N ASN A 51 1.43 9.29 -2.85
CA ASN A 51 0.83 9.39 -4.18
C ASN A 51 1.01 8.06 -4.92
N GLU A 52 -0.11 7.42 -5.22
CA GLU A 52 -0.15 6.11 -5.87
C GLU A 52 -0.49 6.23 -7.37
N THR A 53 -1.54 6.99 -7.71
CA THR A 53 -2.18 6.98 -9.04
C THR A 53 -2.03 8.27 -9.85
N THR A 54 -1.59 9.38 -9.26
CA THR A 54 -1.43 10.65 -10.01
C THR A 54 -0.03 10.73 -10.60
N LEU A 55 0.09 10.57 -11.92
CA LEU A 55 1.35 10.60 -12.65
C LEU A 55 1.48 11.89 -13.47
N TYR A 56 2.68 12.46 -13.47
CA TYR A 56 3.05 13.69 -14.18
C TYR A 56 4.07 13.35 -15.27
N THR A 57 3.88 13.84 -16.50
CA THR A 57 4.70 13.53 -17.68
C THR A 57 5.57 14.69 -18.15
N ASP A 58 5.40 15.87 -17.56
CA ASP A 58 6.07 17.13 -17.89
C ASP A 58 7.41 17.33 -17.14
N ARG A 59 7.84 16.32 -16.37
CA ARG A 59 9.11 16.34 -15.64
C ARG A 59 10.24 15.70 -16.44
N LYS A 60 11.46 16.22 -16.23
CA LYS A 60 12.71 15.67 -16.76
C LYS A 60 13.59 15.15 -15.63
N CYS A 61 14.35 14.11 -15.91
CA CYS A 61 15.36 13.58 -14.99
C CYS A 61 16.44 14.65 -14.75
N ALA A 62 16.59 15.10 -13.50
CA ALA A 62 17.55 16.13 -13.10
C ALA A 62 19.03 15.72 -13.26
N LYS A 63 19.31 14.49 -13.70
CA LYS A 63 20.67 13.98 -13.97
C LYS A 63 21.01 13.81 -15.44
N CYS A 64 20.06 13.33 -16.26
CA CYS A 64 20.30 13.01 -17.67
C CYS A 64 19.34 13.69 -18.65
N GLY A 65 18.50 14.61 -18.19
CA GLY A 65 17.59 15.41 -19.03
C GLY A 65 16.41 14.68 -19.67
N LYS A 66 16.40 13.32 -19.69
CA LYS A 66 15.34 12.53 -20.30
C LYS A 66 13.98 12.79 -19.63
N SER A 67 12.90 12.88 -20.42
CA SER A 67 11.53 12.98 -19.91
C SER A 67 11.18 11.75 -19.06
N ILE A 68 10.40 11.96 -18.00
CA ILE A 68 10.06 10.92 -17.01
C ILE A 68 8.59 11.00 -16.60
N VAL A 69 7.97 9.82 -16.47
CA VAL A 69 6.71 9.66 -15.73
C VAL A 69 7.04 9.71 -14.23
N SER A 70 6.41 10.63 -13.51
CA SER A 70 6.78 11.01 -12.14
C SER A 70 5.56 11.02 -11.20
N MET A 71 5.72 10.54 -9.96
CA MET A 71 4.72 10.71 -8.89
C MET A 71 4.84 12.06 -8.14
N TYR A 72 5.83 12.89 -8.49
CA TYR A 72 6.00 14.24 -7.95
C TYR A 72 5.44 15.28 -8.91
N ASN A 73 4.63 16.20 -8.38
CA ASN A 73 4.09 17.36 -9.09
C ASN A 73 5.23 18.27 -9.61
N PRO A 74 5.17 18.80 -10.86
CA PRO A 74 6.14 19.75 -11.42
C PRO A 74 6.35 21.03 -10.59
N GLU A 75 5.31 21.58 -9.98
CA GLU A 75 5.32 22.80 -9.15
C GLU A 75 6.15 22.63 -7.86
N LEU A 76 6.46 21.39 -7.46
CA LEU A 76 7.27 21.09 -6.29
C LEU A 76 8.75 20.98 -6.66
N SER A 77 9.58 21.75 -5.95
CA SER A 77 11.02 21.95 -6.18
C SER A 77 11.93 20.75 -5.84
N TYR A 78 11.43 19.53 -6.01
CA TYR A 78 12.22 18.31 -5.82
C TYR A 78 13.19 18.05 -6.97
N ILE A 79 14.41 17.66 -6.63
CA ILE A 79 15.33 16.97 -7.54
C ILE A 79 14.81 15.53 -7.72
N VAL A 80 14.50 15.15 -8.97
CA VAL A 80 13.93 13.83 -9.32
C VAL A 80 14.80 13.18 -10.40
N TYR A 81 15.18 11.92 -10.17
CA TYR A 81 15.96 11.09 -11.08
C TYR A 81 15.09 9.97 -11.68
N CYS A 82 15.34 9.60 -12.93
CA CYS A 82 14.83 8.35 -13.49
C CYS A 82 15.42 7.15 -12.74
N TYR A 83 14.75 5.99 -12.83
CA TYR A 83 15.14 4.76 -12.16
C TYR A 83 16.63 4.40 -12.36
N ASP A 84 17.11 4.40 -13.60
CA ASP A 84 18.50 4.09 -13.97
C ASP A 84 19.51 5.04 -13.29
N CYS A 85 19.27 6.36 -13.37
CA CYS A 85 20.12 7.35 -12.71
C CYS A 85 20.08 7.22 -11.18
N TYR A 86 18.91 6.98 -10.60
CA TYR A 86 18.72 6.81 -9.16
C TYR A 86 19.47 5.58 -8.63
N ARG A 87 19.47 4.46 -9.39
CA ARG A 87 20.15 3.22 -9.02
C ARG A 87 21.62 3.13 -9.43
N SER A 88 22.10 4.00 -10.32
CA SER A 88 23.51 4.02 -10.76
C SER A 88 24.47 4.53 -9.67
N ASP A 89 25.70 4.01 -9.67
CA ASP A 89 26.77 4.44 -8.76
C ASP A 89 27.40 5.80 -9.11
N SER A 90 26.80 6.56 -10.04
CA SER A 90 27.22 7.91 -10.39
C SER A 90 26.88 8.98 -9.32
N TRP A 91 26.36 8.60 -8.16
CA TRP A 91 26.13 9.45 -6.98
C TRP A 91 26.05 8.62 -5.69
N ASP A 92 26.39 9.24 -4.56
CA ASP A 92 26.13 8.69 -3.22
C ASP A 92 25.18 9.64 -2.45
N PRO A 93 24.10 9.14 -1.82
CA PRO A 93 23.30 9.94 -0.88
C PRO A 93 24.10 10.50 0.31
N ARG A 94 25.30 9.97 0.62
CA ARG A 94 26.26 10.53 1.59
C ARG A 94 26.83 11.89 1.16
N ASP A 95 26.85 12.22 -0.13
CA ASP A 95 27.30 13.53 -0.66
C ASP A 95 26.42 14.70 -0.14
N TYR A 96 25.25 14.38 0.42
CA TYR A 96 24.26 15.31 0.96
C TYR A 96 24.18 15.28 2.50
N ALA A 97 25.14 14.62 3.17
CA ALA A 97 25.22 14.48 4.61
C ALA A 97 25.17 15.84 5.33
N MET A 98 24.59 15.85 6.53
CA MET A 98 24.51 17.04 7.39
C MET A 98 24.96 16.71 8.82
N ASP A 99 25.77 17.58 9.40
CA ASP A 99 26.05 17.56 10.84
C ASP A 99 24.78 17.89 11.64
N TYR A 100 24.55 17.13 12.71
CA TYR A 100 23.43 17.39 13.60
C TYR A 100 23.71 18.61 14.49
N ASN A 101 22.79 19.58 14.47
CA ASN A 101 22.89 20.81 15.23
C ASN A 101 21.90 20.82 16.41
N GLU A 102 22.41 20.76 17.64
CA GLU A 102 21.61 20.73 18.88
C GLU A 102 20.77 21.99 19.14
N SER A 103 21.04 23.11 18.44
CA SER A 103 20.22 24.34 18.51
C SER A 103 19.01 24.37 17.57
N LYS A 104 18.89 23.41 16.64
CA LYS A 104 17.75 23.31 15.70
C LYS A 104 16.85 22.11 16.05
N PRO A 105 15.51 22.23 16.02
CA PRO A 105 14.62 21.08 16.14
C PRO A 105 14.94 20.00 15.10
N PHE A 106 15.02 18.73 15.49
CA PHE A 106 15.46 17.66 14.58
C PHE A 106 14.68 17.61 13.25
N PHE A 107 13.35 17.70 13.28
CA PHE A 107 12.54 17.58 12.07
C PHE A 107 12.75 18.72 11.06
N GLU A 108 13.24 19.89 11.47
CA GLU A 108 13.61 20.96 10.53
C GLU A 108 14.87 20.57 9.74
N GLN A 109 15.85 19.96 10.40
CA GLN A 109 17.07 19.44 9.79
C GLN A 109 16.75 18.30 8.81
N LEU A 110 15.80 17.42 9.15
CA LEU A 110 15.28 16.39 8.24
C LEU A 110 14.60 17.00 6.99
N GLY A 111 13.80 18.07 7.18
CA GLY A 111 13.18 18.81 6.08
C GLY A 111 14.16 19.58 5.19
N GLU A 112 15.31 20.00 5.73
CA GLU A 112 16.43 20.53 4.95
C GLU A 112 17.10 19.44 4.10
N LEU A 113 17.41 18.27 4.69
CA LEU A 113 17.97 17.12 3.98
C LEU A 113 17.05 16.66 2.83
N PHE A 114 15.75 16.55 3.08
CA PHE A 114 14.77 16.09 2.09
C PHE A 114 14.63 17.03 0.88
N LYS A 115 15.01 18.31 0.98
CA LYS A 115 15.04 19.21 -0.21
C LYS A 115 16.25 18.93 -1.09
N LYS A 116 17.40 18.65 -0.46
CA LYS A 116 18.70 18.45 -1.13
C LYS A 116 18.80 17.08 -1.81
N VAL A 117 18.34 16.00 -1.16
CA VAL A 117 18.56 14.63 -1.66
C VAL A 117 17.63 14.31 -2.85
N PRO A 118 18.17 13.81 -3.98
CA PRO A 118 17.40 13.33 -5.14
C PRO A 118 16.38 12.24 -4.81
N LYS A 119 15.29 12.16 -5.59
CA LYS A 119 14.20 11.18 -5.41
C LYS A 119 13.99 10.33 -6.66
N MET A 120 13.52 9.10 -6.48
CA MET A 120 13.18 8.18 -7.56
C MET A 120 11.83 8.55 -8.19
N THR A 121 11.75 8.60 -9.52
CA THR A 121 10.57 9.14 -10.26
C THR A 121 9.22 8.50 -9.90
N THR A 122 9.18 7.18 -9.73
CA THR A 122 8.04 6.40 -9.21
C THR A 122 8.56 5.37 -8.20
N TYR A 123 7.71 4.88 -7.29
CA TYR A 123 8.12 3.84 -6.34
C TYR A 123 8.13 2.46 -7.01
N ILE A 124 9.27 1.77 -6.99
CA ILE A 124 9.47 0.47 -7.64
C ILE A 124 9.93 -0.57 -6.61
N THR A 125 9.21 -1.68 -6.51
CA THR A 125 9.47 -2.75 -5.52
C THR A 125 10.56 -3.69 -6.02
N THR A 126 11.82 -3.42 -5.66
CA THR A 126 12.97 -4.13 -6.24
C THR A 126 13.05 -5.61 -5.87
N GLY A 127 12.43 -6.05 -4.78
CA GLY A 127 12.38 -7.46 -4.36
C GLY A 127 11.61 -8.39 -5.32
N LEU A 128 10.79 -7.83 -6.23
CA LEU A 128 10.05 -8.58 -7.24
C LEU A 128 10.70 -8.55 -8.63
N GLY A 129 11.84 -7.86 -8.78
CA GLY A 129 12.51 -7.62 -10.06
C GLY A 129 12.16 -6.26 -10.69
N PRO A 130 12.78 -5.93 -11.85
CA PRO A 130 12.54 -4.66 -12.54
C PRO A 130 11.15 -4.60 -13.18
N ASN A 131 10.69 -3.38 -13.47
CA ASN A 131 9.58 -3.17 -14.41
C ASN A 131 10.16 -2.95 -15.81
N VAL A 132 9.58 -3.57 -16.83
CA VAL A 132 10.06 -3.59 -18.23
C VAL A 132 8.93 -3.16 -19.16
N ASN A 133 9.15 -2.18 -20.04
CA ASN A 133 8.12 -1.58 -20.91
C ASN A 133 6.85 -1.21 -20.11
N SER A 134 7.04 -0.53 -18.98
CA SER A 134 6.04 -0.40 -17.91
C SER A 134 6.18 0.95 -17.19
N GLU A 135 6.40 2.01 -17.95
CA GLU A 135 6.75 3.35 -17.45
C GLU A 135 5.59 4.01 -16.67
N TYR A 136 4.35 3.62 -16.98
CA TYR A 136 3.12 4.04 -16.32
C TYR A 136 2.74 3.11 -15.16
N THR A 137 3.73 2.63 -14.40
CA THR A 137 3.52 1.83 -13.19
C THR A 137 4.11 2.53 -11.97
N ASN A 138 3.43 2.43 -10.82
CA ASN A 138 3.86 3.05 -9.57
C ASN A 138 3.43 2.21 -8.36
N THR A 139 4.30 2.17 -7.34
CA THR A 139 4.21 1.22 -6.23
C THR A 139 4.16 -0.23 -6.75
N ALA A 140 5.05 -0.56 -7.68
CA ALA A 140 4.97 -1.81 -8.43
C ALA A 140 6.36 -2.40 -8.77
N GLY A 141 6.49 -3.73 -8.85
CA GLY A 141 7.77 -4.41 -9.17
C GLY A 141 7.57 -5.73 -9.93
N GLY A 142 8.54 -6.12 -10.76
CA GLY A 142 8.45 -7.34 -11.57
C GLY A 142 7.33 -7.33 -12.62
N ASN A 143 7.02 -6.17 -13.22
CA ASN A 143 5.98 -6.05 -14.25
C ASN A 143 6.58 -5.96 -15.66
N LYS A 144 5.91 -6.53 -16.66
CA LYS A 144 6.35 -6.55 -18.06
C LYS A 144 5.21 -6.17 -19.00
N ASN A 145 5.44 -5.19 -19.88
CA ASN A 145 4.43 -4.65 -20.81
C ASN A 145 3.14 -4.17 -20.09
N CYS A 146 3.27 -3.60 -18.89
CA CYS A 146 2.12 -3.22 -18.05
C CYS A 146 1.84 -1.71 -18.06
N TYR A 147 0.58 -1.32 -18.24
CA TYR A 147 0.18 0.08 -18.42
C TYR A 147 -0.88 0.52 -17.40
N MET A 148 -0.66 1.62 -16.69
CA MET A 148 -1.54 2.11 -15.61
C MET A 148 -1.79 1.03 -14.55
N VAL A 149 -0.71 0.40 -14.08
CA VAL A 149 -0.74 -0.68 -13.07
C VAL A 149 -0.13 -0.21 -11.75
N PHE A 150 -0.90 -0.34 -10.67
CA PHE A 150 -0.62 0.30 -9.37
C PHE A 150 -0.65 -0.69 -8.21
N ASN A 151 0.23 -0.55 -7.21
CA ASN A 151 0.23 -1.37 -5.98
C ASN A 151 0.23 -2.90 -6.31
N SER A 152 1.08 -3.32 -7.24
CA SER A 152 0.98 -4.61 -7.98
C SER A 152 2.36 -5.17 -8.36
N GLY A 153 2.47 -6.47 -8.66
CA GLY A 153 3.74 -7.02 -9.15
C GLY A 153 3.71 -8.45 -9.66
N LEU A 154 4.78 -8.88 -10.32
CA LEU A 154 4.86 -10.18 -11.01
C LEU A 154 3.75 -10.35 -12.07
N ASN A 155 3.58 -9.36 -12.95
CA ASN A 155 2.53 -9.33 -13.97
C ASN A 155 3.08 -9.14 -15.39
N GLU A 156 2.43 -9.72 -16.40
CA GLU A 156 2.82 -9.58 -17.81
C GLU A 156 1.61 -9.24 -18.70
N ASN A 157 1.72 -8.21 -19.54
CA ASN A 157 0.62 -7.74 -20.41
C ASN A 157 -0.67 -7.40 -19.63
N VAL A 158 -0.53 -6.75 -18.47
CA VAL A 158 -1.67 -6.33 -17.62
C VAL A 158 -1.87 -4.82 -17.68
N MET A 159 -3.12 -4.36 -17.79
CA MET A 159 -3.44 -2.93 -17.94
C MET A 159 -4.54 -2.44 -16.99
N TYR A 160 -4.51 -1.14 -16.67
CA TYR A 160 -5.55 -0.42 -15.91
C TYR A 160 -5.95 -1.09 -14.58
N SER A 161 -4.97 -1.61 -13.85
CA SER A 161 -5.19 -2.59 -12.77
C SER A 161 -4.55 -2.20 -11.45
N ARG A 162 -5.16 -2.61 -10.33
CA ARG A 162 -4.71 -2.27 -8.96
C ARG A 162 -4.76 -3.45 -8.00
N GLY A 163 -3.70 -3.64 -7.20
CA GLY A 163 -3.66 -4.71 -6.21
C GLY A 163 -3.50 -6.10 -6.84
N VAL A 164 -2.78 -6.19 -7.97
CA VAL A 164 -2.72 -7.39 -8.81
C VAL A 164 -1.37 -8.08 -8.73
N ILE A 165 -1.39 -9.40 -8.56
CA ILE A 165 -0.18 -10.21 -8.43
C ILE A 165 -0.26 -11.48 -9.27
N ASN A 166 0.87 -11.93 -9.84
CA ASN A 166 1.01 -13.19 -10.57
C ASN A 166 0.02 -13.35 -11.73
N SER A 167 -0.35 -12.26 -12.40
CA SER A 167 -1.43 -12.24 -13.40
C SER A 167 -0.95 -11.79 -14.77
N LYS A 168 -1.56 -12.30 -15.83
CA LYS A 168 -1.13 -12.04 -17.20
C LYS A 168 -2.26 -11.84 -18.20
N ASP A 169 -1.96 -11.16 -19.29
CA ASP A 169 -2.86 -11.02 -20.46
C ASP A 169 -4.27 -10.55 -20.06
N SER A 170 -4.36 -9.49 -19.25
CA SER A 170 -5.61 -9.12 -18.54
C SER A 170 -5.80 -7.60 -18.35
N LEU A 171 -7.04 -7.17 -18.16
CA LEU A 171 -7.47 -5.78 -18.16
C LEU A 171 -8.47 -5.51 -17.00
N ASP A 172 -8.50 -4.29 -16.48
CA ASP A 172 -9.47 -3.81 -15.49
C ASP A 172 -9.64 -4.78 -14.29
N LEU A 173 -8.52 -5.06 -13.63
CA LEU A 173 -8.43 -5.95 -12.48
C LEU A 173 -8.25 -5.17 -11.17
N TYR A 174 -9.07 -5.46 -10.18
CA TYR A 174 -8.98 -4.94 -8.81
C TYR A 174 -8.80 -6.08 -7.79
N PHE A 175 -7.79 -5.94 -6.93
CA PHE A 175 -7.46 -6.86 -5.82
C PHE A 175 -7.52 -8.34 -6.22
N SER A 176 -6.84 -8.70 -7.30
CA SER A 176 -6.96 -10.02 -7.94
C SER A 176 -5.59 -10.69 -8.12
N ASN A 177 -5.51 -12.02 -7.97
CA ASN A 177 -4.23 -12.73 -8.01
C ASN A 177 -4.33 -14.09 -8.72
N ASN A 178 -3.30 -14.43 -9.51
CA ASN A 178 -3.30 -15.57 -10.43
C ASN A 178 -4.47 -15.51 -11.42
N ILE A 179 -4.50 -14.45 -12.23
CA ILE A 179 -5.47 -14.24 -13.31
C ILE A 179 -4.80 -14.41 -14.68
N GLU A 180 -5.50 -15.04 -15.63
CA GLU A 180 -5.11 -15.15 -17.04
C GLU A 180 -6.31 -14.92 -17.95
N LEU A 181 -6.25 -13.97 -18.88
CA LEU A 181 -7.37 -13.59 -19.74
C LEU A 181 -8.59 -13.12 -18.92
N GLY A 182 -8.35 -12.22 -17.97
CA GLY A 182 -9.36 -11.58 -17.12
C GLY A 182 -9.75 -10.18 -17.59
N TYR A 183 -11.03 -9.84 -17.48
CA TYR A 183 -11.57 -8.50 -17.75
C TYR A 183 -12.68 -8.12 -16.75
N GLU A 184 -12.64 -6.90 -16.21
CA GLU A 184 -13.62 -6.37 -15.24
C GLU A 184 -13.78 -7.30 -14.02
N LEU A 185 -12.67 -7.54 -13.31
CA LEU A 185 -12.62 -8.47 -12.16
C LEU A 185 -12.31 -7.76 -10.85
N ILE A 186 -13.21 -7.88 -9.88
CA ILE A 186 -13.05 -7.39 -8.50
C ILE A 186 -12.89 -8.58 -7.57
N ASN A 187 -11.81 -8.61 -6.79
CA ASN A 187 -11.58 -9.63 -5.75
C ASN A 187 -11.72 -11.08 -6.30
N THR A 188 -11.05 -11.36 -7.42
CA THR A 188 -11.08 -12.66 -8.10
C THR A 188 -9.70 -13.30 -8.02
N HIS A 189 -9.63 -14.61 -7.74
CA HIS A 189 -8.36 -15.28 -7.43
C HIS A 189 -8.29 -16.66 -8.07
N LYS A 190 -7.13 -17.01 -8.64
CA LYS A 190 -6.84 -18.31 -9.29
C LYS A 190 -7.86 -18.64 -10.39
N ALA A 191 -7.99 -17.76 -11.37
CA ALA A 191 -9.08 -17.84 -12.35
C ALA A 191 -8.57 -17.52 -13.77
N SER A 192 -9.21 -18.11 -14.79
CA SER A 192 -8.82 -17.86 -16.18
C SER A 192 -10.02 -17.77 -17.11
N ARG A 193 -9.92 -16.89 -18.13
CA ARG A 193 -10.98 -16.59 -19.11
C ARG A 193 -12.27 -16.20 -18.40
N ILE A 194 -12.17 -15.15 -17.58
CA ILE A 194 -13.27 -14.60 -16.78
C ILE A 194 -13.55 -13.16 -17.19
N ILE A 195 -14.83 -12.83 -17.31
CA ILE A 195 -15.32 -11.50 -17.71
C ILE A 195 -16.40 -11.06 -16.72
N TRP A 196 -16.36 -9.81 -16.22
CA TRP A 196 -17.36 -9.26 -15.29
C TRP A 196 -17.58 -10.13 -14.04
N SER A 197 -16.62 -10.08 -13.10
CA SER A 197 -16.63 -10.93 -11.89
C SER A 197 -16.45 -10.13 -10.60
N ARG A 198 -17.15 -10.55 -9.54
CA ARG A 198 -16.95 -10.05 -8.18
C ARG A 198 -16.90 -11.19 -7.17
N ASN A 199 -15.89 -11.18 -6.31
CA ASN A 199 -15.71 -12.14 -5.19
C ASN A 199 -15.73 -13.62 -5.61
N SER A 200 -15.32 -13.97 -6.84
CA SER A 200 -15.56 -15.31 -7.40
C SER A 200 -14.28 -16.14 -7.64
N PRO A 201 -13.67 -16.74 -6.60
CA PRO A 201 -12.39 -17.45 -6.70
C PRO A 201 -12.50 -18.83 -7.35
N ALA A 202 -11.39 -19.29 -7.94
CA ALA A 202 -11.25 -20.62 -8.55
C ALA A 202 -12.28 -20.90 -9.67
N CYS A 203 -12.58 -19.89 -10.50
CA CYS A 203 -13.49 -20.01 -11.63
C CYS A 203 -12.76 -20.07 -12.98
N LEU A 204 -13.38 -20.69 -13.98
CA LEU A 204 -12.82 -20.90 -15.32
C LEU A 204 -13.90 -20.66 -16.39
N ASP A 205 -13.55 -20.10 -17.55
CA ASP A 205 -14.45 -20.00 -18.73
C ASP A 205 -15.87 -19.49 -18.38
N SER A 206 -15.97 -18.40 -17.63
CA SER A 206 -17.24 -17.94 -17.02
C SER A 206 -17.37 -16.42 -17.05
N ALA A 207 -18.59 -15.90 -17.16
CA ALA A 207 -18.83 -14.46 -17.21
C ALA A 207 -20.05 -14.01 -16.39
N PHE A 208 -20.06 -12.75 -15.95
CA PHE A 208 -21.12 -12.18 -15.12
C PHE A 208 -21.33 -13.01 -13.84
N MET A 209 -20.33 -12.98 -12.96
CA MET A 209 -20.21 -13.89 -11.80
C MET A 209 -20.16 -13.12 -10.48
N LEU A 210 -21.02 -13.46 -9.53
CA LEU A 210 -21.03 -12.85 -8.18
C LEU A 210 -20.94 -13.93 -7.08
N ASN A 211 -19.94 -13.81 -6.21
CA ASN A 211 -19.70 -14.71 -5.06
C ASN A 211 -19.63 -16.21 -5.42
N CYS A 212 -19.29 -16.56 -6.66
CA CYS A 212 -19.27 -17.92 -7.16
C CYS A 212 -17.91 -18.60 -6.91
N SER A 213 -17.86 -19.90 -6.64
CA SER A 213 -16.59 -20.58 -6.36
C SER A 213 -16.47 -21.92 -7.07
N GLY A 214 -15.29 -22.25 -7.59
CA GLY A 214 -15.06 -23.56 -8.24
C GLY A 214 -15.91 -23.78 -9.50
N CYS A 215 -16.35 -22.71 -10.17
CA CYS A 215 -17.30 -22.80 -11.27
C CYS A 215 -16.60 -22.82 -12.64
N THR A 216 -17.20 -23.49 -13.62
CA THR A 216 -16.63 -23.62 -14.97
C THR A 216 -17.73 -23.62 -16.03
N SER A 217 -17.67 -22.75 -17.03
CA SER A 217 -18.80 -22.55 -17.96
C SER A 217 -20.06 -22.10 -17.22
N CYS A 218 -19.98 -21.00 -16.48
CA CYS A 218 -21.14 -20.36 -15.83
C CYS A 218 -21.34 -18.93 -16.34
N PHE A 219 -22.60 -18.52 -16.50
CA PHE A 219 -22.98 -17.23 -17.08
C PHE A 219 -24.12 -16.56 -16.30
N GLY A 220 -23.94 -15.32 -15.85
CA GLY A 220 -24.96 -14.58 -15.09
C GLY A 220 -25.27 -15.21 -13.72
N CYS A 221 -24.28 -15.83 -13.08
CA CYS A 221 -24.47 -16.68 -11.91
C CYS A 221 -24.12 -16.00 -10.58
N VAL A 222 -24.83 -16.40 -9.53
CA VAL A 222 -24.76 -15.79 -8.20
C VAL A 222 -24.71 -16.86 -7.10
N ASN A 223 -23.75 -16.75 -6.18
CA ASN A 223 -23.55 -17.63 -5.02
C ASN A 223 -23.33 -19.14 -5.32
N LEU A 224 -23.06 -19.52 -6.57
CA LEU A 224 -22.85 -20.93 -6.95
C LEU A 224 -21.53 -21.51 -6.40
N ARG A 225 -21.51 -22.82 -6.16
CA ARG A 225 -20.31 -23.56 -5.73
C ARG A 225 -20.17 -24.86 -6.50
N ASN A 226 -19.00 -25.08 -7.10
CA ASN A 226 -18.63 -26.30 -7.81
C ASN A 226 -19.66 -26.70 -8.89
N LYS A 227 -20.05 -25.75 -9.75
CA LYS A 227 -21.06 -25.90 -10.80
C LYS A 227 -20.48 -25.66 -12.20
N SER A 228 -21.11 -26.29 -13.19
CA SER A 228 -20.79 -26.08 -14.60
C SER A 228 -22.04 -26.02 -15.47
N TYR A 229 -21.93 -25.34 -16.61
CA TYR A 229 -23.01 -25.14 -17.59
C TYR A 229 -24.27 -24.53 -16.97
N HIS A 230 -24.10 -23.53 -16.10
CA HIS A 230 -25.22 -22.80 -15.49
C HIS A 230 -25.40 -21.42 -16.15
N PHE A 231 -26.66 -21.07 -16.47
CA PHE A 231 -27.06 -19.76 -16.97
C PHE A 231 -28.15 -19.20 -16.05
N PHE A 232 -27.97 -18.01 -15.48
CA PHE A 232 -28.85 -17.47 -14.42
C PHE A 232 -29.18 -18.50 -13.31
N ASN A 233 -28.13 -19.17 -12.81
CA ASN A 233 -28.21 -20.26 -11.82
C ASN A 233 -28.96 -21.54 -12.24
N GLN A 234 -29.50 -21.62 -13.46
CA GLN A 234 -30.13 -22.83 -14.00
C GLN A 234 -29.09 -23.69 -14.72
N LEU A 235 -29.00 -24.99 -14.40
CA LEU A 235 -28.22 -25.97 -15.16
C LEU A 235 -28.86 -26.15 -16.55
N LEU A 236 -28.02 -26.14 -17.59
CA LEU A 236 -28.38 -26.43 -18.98
C LEU A 236 -27.55 -27.60 -19.53
N SER A 237 -27.92 -28.12 -20.71
CA SER A 237 -26.96 -28.86 -21.53
C SER A 237 -25.80 -27.96 -21.96
N LYS A 238 -24.67 -28.57 -22.35
CA LYS A 238 -23.50 -27.84 -22.83
C LYS A 238 -23.81 -27.08 -24.12
N GLU A 239 -24.69 -27.64 -24.93
CA GLU A 239 -25.13 -27.17 -26.24
C GLU A 239 -26.04 -25.93 -26.07
N GLU A 240 -27.08 -26.02 -25.23
CA GLU A 240 -27.93 -24.86 -24.89
C GLU A 240 -27.14 -23.75 -24.17
N TYR A 241 -26.22 -24.12 -23.26
CA TYR A 241 -25.37 -23.15 -22.58
C TYR A 241 -24.57 -22.35 -23.60
N LYS A 242 -23.89 -23.04 -24.54
CA LYS A 242 -23.15 -22.38 -25.61
C LYS A 242 -24.07 -21.51 -26.48
N GLU A 243 -25.22 -22.02 -26.90
CA GLU A 243 -26.16 -21.28 -27.76
C GLU A 243 -26.69 -19.99 -27.10
N ARG A 244 -26.86 -19.97 -25.77
CA ARG A 244 -27.26 -18.75 -25.04
C ARG A 244 -26.09 -17.78 -24.84
N VAL A 245 -24.88 -18.29 -24.60
CA VAL A 245 -23.69 -17.46 -24.37
C VAL A 245 -23.18 -16.83 -25.67
N ASP A 246 -23.15 -17.57 -26.78
CA ASP A 246 -22.70 -17.09 -28.09
C ASP A 246 -23.60 -15.96 -28.67
N LYS A 247 -24.83 -15.80 -28.17
CA LYS A 247 -25.74 -14.69 -28.53
C LYS A 247 -25.42 -13.37 -27.82
N ILE A 248 -24.61 -13.41 -26.77
CA ILE A 248 -24.31 -12.27 -25.88
C ILE A 248 -22.83 -11.91 -25.98
N MET A 249 -21.96 -12.91 -25.94
CA MET A 249 -20.51 -12.75 -26.03
C MET A 249 -20.06 -12.21 -27.38
N GLY A 250 -19.05 -11.34 -27.37
CA GLY A 250 -18.49 -10.73 -28.58
C GLY A 250 -19.24 -9.47 -29.06
N SER A 251 -20.42 -9.16 -28.52
CA SER A 251 -21.11 -7.89 -28.78
C SER A 251 -21.13 -7.00 -27.54
N TYR A 252 -20.49 -5.82 -27.61
CA TYR A 252 -20.51 -4.84 -26.52
C TYR A 252 -21.94 -4.43 -26.14
N SER A 253 -22.86 -4.26 -27.11
CA SER A 253 -24.24 -3.86 -26.82
C SER A 253 -25.02 -4.93 -26.06
N GLU A 254 -24.80 -6.20 -26.37
CA GLU A 254 -25.51 -7.31 -25.71
C GLU A 254 -24.88 -7.64 -24.35
N MET A 255 -23.56 -7.55 -24.22
CA MET A 255 -22.87 -7.62 -22.93
C MET A 255 -23.30 -6.49 -21.98
N GLU A 256 -23.46 -5.25 -22.46
CA GLU A 256 -23.88 -4.10 -21.65
C GLU A 256 -25.39 -4.12 -21.30
N LYS A 257 -26.24 -4.75 -22.14
CA LYS A 257 -27.62 -5.10 -21.77
C LYS A 257 -27.63 -6.17 -20.69
N PHE A 258 -26.90 -7.26 -20.91
CA PHE A 258 -26.86 -8.40 -19.99
C PHE A 258 -26.24 -8.03 -18.64
N ARG A 259 -25.26 -7.11 -18.59
CA ARG A 259 -24.72 -6.58 -17.33
C ARG A 259 -25.82 -5.98 -16.45
N LYS A 260 -26.73 -5.18 -17.02
CA LYS A 260 -27.85 -4.55 -16.30
C LYS A 260 -28.91 -5.56 -15.88
N GLU A 261 -29.18 -6.56 -16.73
CA GLU A 261 -30.05 -7.68 -16.38
C GLU A 261 -29.47 -8.50 -15.22
N PHE A 262 -28.17 -8.82 -15.28
CA PHE A 262 -27.43 -9.54 -14.24
C PHE A 262 -27.34 -8.74 -12.93
N GLU A 263 -27.10 -7.44 -12.97
CA GLU A 263 -27.14 -6.56 -11.79
C GLU A 263 -28.53 -6.62 -11.13
N THR A 264 -29.59 -6.53 -11.92
CA THR A 264 -30.99 -6.65 -11.46
C THR A 264 -31.32 -8.06 -10.93
N PHE A 265 -30.80 -9.10 -11.56
CA PHE A 265 -30.91 -10.49 -11.12
C PHE A 265 -30.19 -10.71 -9.78
N SER A 266 -29.01 -10.12 -9.61
CA SER A 266 -28.17 -10.27 -8.40
C SER A 266 -28.84 -9.77 -7.12
N LEU A 267 -29.76 -8.80 -7.24
CA LEU A 267 -30.51 -8.25 -6.11
C LEU A 267 -31.56 -9.23 -5.55
N LYS A 268 -31.91 -10.28 -6.30
CA LYS A 268 -32.86 -11.32 -5.88
C LYS A 268 -32.23 -12.37 -4.95
N PHE A 269 -30.91 -12.32 -4.73
CA PHE A 269 -30.15 -13.30 -3.96
C PHE A 269 -29.55 -12.68 -2.69
N PRO A 270 -29.42 -13.45 -1.60
CA PRO A 270 -28.76 -12.98 -0.40
C PRO A 270 -27.31 -12.60 -0.71
N ARG A 271 -26.90 -11.40 -0.29
CA ARG A 271 -25.51 -10.94 -0.33
C ARG A 271 -24.83 -11.31 0.98
N ARG A 272 -23.53 -11.59 0.93
CA ARG A 272 -22.72 -11.66 2.16
C ARG A 272 -22.54 -10.24 2.70
N GLU A 273 -22.65 -10.06 4.02
CA GLU A 273 -22.36 -8.78 4.69
C GLU A 273 -20.86 -8.45 4.62
N ASN A 274 -19.99 -9.45 4.79
CA ASN A 274 -18.57 -9.39 4.50
C ASN A 274 -18.11 -10.58 3.64
N ASN A 275 -16.97 -10.45 2.96
CA ASN A 275 -16.41 -11.54 2.14
C ASN A 275 -15.38 -12.43 2.86
N ASN A 276 -15.12 -12.18 4.15
CA ASN A 276 -14.00 -12.70 4.94
C ASN A 276 -13.87 -14.23 4.95
N LEU A 277 -12.64 -14.71 5.13
CA LEU A 277 -12.19 -16.12 5.15
C LEU A 277 -10.97 -16.30 6.09
N LYS A 278 -11.21 -16.52 7.40
CA LYS A 278 -10.26 -16.86 8.51
C LYS A 278 -9.83 -15.77 9.53
N THR A 279 -10.63 -14.73 9.79
CA THR A 279 -10.47 -13.75 10.90
C THR A 279 -10.56 -14.35 12.31
N VAL A 280 -9.89 -13.75 13.31
CA VAL A 280 -10.43 -13.50 14.68
C VAL A 280 -9.71 -12.29 15.32
N ASN A 281 -10.24 -11.07 15.51
CA ASN A 281 -11.49 -10.41 15.10
C ASN A 281 -11.19 -9.26 14.08
N CYS A 282 -12.17 -8.42 13.70
CA CYS A 282 -12.05 -7.56 12.50
C CYS A 282 -13.00 -6.34 12.44
N VAL A 283 -12.63 -5.32 11.65
CA VAL A 283 -13.53 -4.63 10.70
C VAL A 283 -12.77 -4.47 9.38
N GLY A 284 -13.35 -4.91 8.25
CA GLY A 284 -12.59 -5.22 7.04
C GLY A 284 -13.16 -4.64 5.74
N ASP A 285 -12.40 -4.84 4.66
CA ASP A 285 -12.80 -5.74 3.57
C ASP A 285 -11.58 -6.51 2.98
N TYR A 286 -11.46 -6.67 1.65
CA TYR A 286 -11.48 -8.01 1.03
C TYR A 286 -10.35 -9.03 1.35
N ILE A 287 -10.50 -9.71 2.49
CA ILE A 287 -10.24 -11.14 2.70
C ILE A 287 -8.78 -11.69 2.80
N THR A 288 -8.56 -12.56 3.79
CA THR A 288 -7.73 -13.80 3.83
C THR A 288 -6.30 -13.76 4.41
N GLU A 289 -6.00 -13.82 5.70
CA GLU A 289 -6.57 -13.41 7.01
C GLU A 289 -5.72 -14.14 8.09
N GLY A 290 -5.63 -13.69 9.34
CA GLY A 290 -6.17 -12.45 9.89
C GLY A 290 -6.55 -12.59 11.36
N LYS A 291 -5.92 -11.82 12.25
CA LYS A 291 -6.36 -11.76 13.66
C LYS A 291 -6.21 -10.35 14.25
N ASN A 292 -7.17 -10.03 15.12
CA ASN A 292 -7.57 -8.73 15.69
C ASN A 292 -7.20 -7.48 14.88
N LEU A 293 -8.17 -6.96 14.12
CA LEU A 293 -8.01 -5.84 13.19
C LEU A 293 -9.12 -4.79 13.37
N PHE A 294 -8.82 -3.49 13.41
CA PHE A 294 -9.85 -2.43 13.42
C PHE A 294 -9.37 -1.12 12.77
N ASN A 295 -10.02 -0.46 11.82
CA ASN A 295 -10.76 -0.99 10.69
C ASN A 295 -9.77 -1.00 9.50
N CYS A 296 -9.98 -1.84 8.49
CA CYS A 296 -9.00 -2.11 7.45
C CYS A 296 -9.63 -2.41 6.08
N PHE A 297 -9.01 -2.01 4.98
CA PHE A 297 -9.48 -2.28 3.59
C PHE A 297 -8.29 -2.22 2.63
N GLU A 298 -7.93 -3.14 1.74
CA GLU A 298 -8.15 -4.60 1.61
C GLU A 298 -7.10 -5.36 2.44
N VAL A 299 -7.32 -6.61 2.88
CA VAL A 299 -6.38 -7.31 3.80
C VAL A 299 -6.35 -8.84 3.65
N ALA A 300 -5.26 -9.40 3.08
CA ALA A 300 -5.07 -10.87 2.93
C ALA A 300 -3.80 -11.43 3.64
N GLU A 301 -3.87 -11.53 4.96
CA GLU A 301 -2.84 -10.93 5.83
C GLU A 301 -3.20 -11.00 7.33
N ALA A 302 -2.26 -10.61 8.21
CA ALA A 302 -2.42 -10.17 9.60
C ALA A 302 -2.39 -11.16 10.76
N GLU A 303 -1.62 -10.79 11.79
CA GLU A 303 -2.14 -10.33 13.10
C GLU A 303 -1.14 -9.31 13.70
N ASN A 304 -1.46 -8.40 14.63
CA ASN A 304 -2.74 -7.81 15.11
C ASN A 304 -2.72 -6.28 14.85
N CYS A 305 -3.80 -5.54 14.58
CA CYS A 305 -3.69 -4.13 14.11
C CYS A 305 -4.84 -3.16 14.44
N LYS A 306 -4.52 -1.85 14.48
CA LYS A 306 -5.45 -0.75 14.13
C LYS A 306 -4.71 0.50 13.60
N ASN A 307 -5.13 1.28 12.59
CA ASN A 307 -6.14 1.13 11.50
C ASN A 307 -5.42 1.21 10.13
N MET A 308 -5.97 0.64 9.03
CA MET A 308 -5.15 0.22 7.85
C MET A 308 -5.77 0.44 6.45
N PHE A 309 -4.95 0.71 5.41
CA PHE A 309 -5.32 0.62 3.97
C PHE A 309 -4.09 0.54 3.02
N ALA A 310 -3.93 -0.29 1.99
CA ALA A 310 -4.57 -1.52 1.56
C ALA A 310 -3.42 -2.50 1.25
N THR A 311 -3.50 -3.73 1.76
CA THR A 311 -2.32 -4.43 2.29
C THR A 311 -2.30 -5.94 1.95
N LYS A 312 -1.22 -6.70 2.29
CA LYS A 312 -1.09 -8.16 1.98
C LYS A 312 0.03 -8.95 2.76
N LYS A 313 0.41 -8.51 3.97
CA LYS A 313 0.87 -9.25 5.19
C LYS A 313 1.38 -8.25 6.27
N ILE A 314 1.02 -8.44 7.55
CA ILE A 314 1.33 -7.65 8.78
C ILE A 314 1.32 -8.62 10.01
N LYS A 315 1.89 -8.40 11.21
CA LYS A 315 2.41 -7.25 12.02
C LYS A 315 1.45 -6.77 13.12
N ASP A 316 1.82 -7.01 14.39
CA ASP A 316 1.37 -6.28 15.59
C ASP A 316 1.59 -4.76 15.39
N SER A 317 0.50 -4.05 15.11
CA SER A 317 0.47 -2.76 14.45
C SER A 317 -0.29 -1.72 15.23
N TYR A 318 0.26 -0.51 15.14
CA TYR A 318 -0.53 0.68 14.95
C TYR A 318 -0.37 1.19 13.50
N ASP A 319 -1.10 2.26 13.20
CA ASP A 319 -1.77 2.51 11.93
C ASP A 319 -0.87 2.65 10.68
N VAL A 320 -1.30 2.11 9.53
CA VAL A 320 -0.48 2.01 8.31
C VAL A 320 -1.26 2.33 7.03
N LEU A 321 -0.58 2.90 6.04
CA LEU A 321 -1.04 2.94 4.65
C LEU A 321 -0.12 2.12 3.71
N GLY A 322 -0.34 0.82 3.56
CA GLY A 322 0.41 -0.06 2.64
C GLY A 322 0.87 -1.43 3.18
N HIS A 323 1.13 -2.34 2.24
CA HIS A 323 1.59 -3.73 2.40
C HIS A 323 2.81 -3.86 3.36
N GLY A 324 2.87 -4.92 4.20
CA GLY A 324 3.82 -5.04 5.35
C GLY A 324 4.77 -6.26 5.38
N LEU A 325 5.16 -6.82 4.23
CA LEU A 325 5.74 -8.18 4.13
C LEU A 325 7.29 -8.18 4.12
N ARG A 326 8.07 -8.76 5.05
CA ARG A 326 7.84 -9.62 6.23
C ARG A 326 8.35 -8.92 7.52
N SER A 327 7.53 -8.01 8.05
CA SER A 327 7.17 -7.81 9.48
C SER A 327 8.09 -8.40 10.59
N GLU A 328 8.38 -7.77 11.74
CA GLU A 328 7.90 -6.49 12.33
C GLU A 328 8.65 -6.10 13.66
N LEU A 329 8.42 -5.03 14.45
CA LEU A 329 7.23 -4.36 15.04
C LEU A 329 7.23 -2.84 14.79
N LEU A 330 6.15 -2.25 14.22
CA LEU A 330 6.25 -0.91 13.58
C LEU A 330 5.00 0.00 13.72
N LEU A 331 5.18 1.33 13.72
CA LEU A 331 4.16 2.38 13.46
C LEU A 331 4.82 3.72 13.05
N GLU A 332 4.25 4.64 12.26
CA GLU A 332 2.94 4.74 11.60
C GLU A 332 3.09 4.64 10.06
N CYS A 333 3.25 3.45 9.51
CA CYS A 333 4.00 3.28 8.25
C CYS A 333 3.27 3.68 6.95
N ASN A 334 4.05 3.90 5.89
CA ASN A 334 3.62 3.75 4.49
C ASN A 334 4.55 2.75 3.78
N GLY A 335 4.00 1.76 3.07
CA GLY A 335 4.68 0.77 2.20
C GLY A 335 6.02 0.16 2.69
N VAL A 336 6.02 -0.74 3.68
CA VAL A 336 7.25 -1.31 4.28
C VAL A 336 7.33 -2.83 4.12
N GLY A 337 8.46 -3.37 3.66
CA GLY A 337 8.73 -4.81 3.64
C GLY A 337 9.73 -5.29 4.70
N ILE A 338 10.30 -6.49 4.50
CA ILE A 338 11.07 -7.33 5.44
C ILE A 338 11.85 -6.54 6.50
N SER A 339 11.45 -6.70 7.78
CA SER A 339 11.58 -5.67 8.82
C SER A 339 11.90 -6.19 10.23
N SER A 340 12.48 -5.33 11.08
CA SER A 340 12.32 -5.32 12.57
C SER A 340 13.26 -4.27 13.21
N ARG A 341 12.88 -3.30 14.05
CA ARG A 341 11.60 -2.64 14.33
C ARG A 341 11.68 -1.18 13.85
N ILE A 342 10.55 -0.47 13.64
CA ILE A 342 10.58 0.86 12.99
C ILE A 342 9.57 1.88 13.57
N ILE A 343 10.05 3.10 13.91
CA ILE A 343 9.26 4.20 14.52
C ILE A 343 9.62 5.57 13.89
N GLY A 344 8.85 6.23 13.03
CA GLY A 344 7.91 5.70 12.03
C GLY A 344 8.32 6.19 10.63
N SER A 345 7.60 5.79 9.58
CA SER A 345 8.29 5.50 8.31
C SER A 345 7.45 5.65 7.02
N SER A 346 8.12 6.03 5.93
CA SER A 346 7.60 5.91 4.55
C SER A 346 8.59 5.17 3.63
N ASN A 347 8.05 4.66 2.52
CA ASN A 347 8.30 3.32 1.96
C ASN A 347 9.74 2.76 2.05
N ILE A 348 9.89 1.54 2.60
CA ILE A 348 11.18 0.88 2.91
C ILE A 348 11.17 -0.63 2.55
N GLU A 349 12.13 -1.09 1.74
CA GLU A 349 12.60 -2.49 1.71
C GLU A 349 14.15 -2.48 1.67
N ASN A 350 14.92 -3.19 2.49
CA ASN A 350 14.61 -4.06 3.64
C ASN A 350 15.65 -3.74 4.73
N GLY A 351 15.26 -3.77 6.02
CA GLY A 351 16.09 -3.15 7.06
C GLY A 351 15.73 -3.48 8.51
N ASN A 352 16.60 -3.02 9.43
CA ASN A 352 16.53 -3.35 10.85
C ASN A 352 16.90 -2.15 11.76
N ASN A 353 16.20 -1.99 12.89
CA ASN A 353 16.35 -0.91 13.88
C ASN A 353 16.50 0.51 13.28
N LEU A 354 15.38 1.09 12.83
CA LEU A 354 15.33 2.38 12.13
C LEU A 354 14.27 3.31 12.74
N GLU A 355 14.57 4.60 12.91
CA GLU A 355 13.62 5.56 13.49
C GLU A 355 13.59 6.88 12.68
N TYR A 356 12.38 7.46 12.52
CA TYR A 356 11.97 8.55 11.62
C TYR A 356 12.50 8.48 10.15
N CYS A 357 11.92 7.59 9.33
CA CYS A 357 12.54 7.09 8.09
C CYS A 357 11.80 7.45 6.77
N CYS A 358 12.55 7.65 5.66
CA CYS A 358 11.99 7.71 4.29
C CYS A 358 12.87 7.00 3.24
N PHE A 359 12.24 6.24 2.34
CA PHE A 359 12.73 5.87 0.99
C PHE A 359 14.17 5.32 0.92
N LEU A 360 14.54 4.48 1.88
CA LEU A 360 15.82 3.77 1.92
C LEU A 360 15.82 2.55 0.99
N THR A 361 16.99 2.25 0.40
CA THR A 361 17.21 1.09 -0.48
C THR A 361 18.24 0.14 0.17
N PRO A 362 18.59 -1.03 -0.37
CA PRO A 362 18.84 -2.23 0.43
C PRO A 362 19.98 -2.14 1.46
N ASN A 363 19.85 -2.98 2.49
CA ASN A 363 20.87 -3.31 3.51
C ASN A 363 21.27 -2.15 4.43
N ASN A 364 20.30 -1.45 5.03
CA ASN A 364 20.58 -0.45 6.06
C ASN A 364 20.21 -0.94 7.47
N LYS A 365 21.03 -0.56 8.45
CA LYS A 365 20.83 -0.83 9.89
C LYS A 365 21.17 0.42 10.69
N TYR A 366 20.60 0.58 11.89
CA TYR A 366 20.98 1.66 12.82
C TYR A 366 21.09 3.02 12.11
N CYS A 367 20.01 3.41 11.44
CA CYS A 367 19.90 4.64 10.66
C CYS A 367 18.73 5.48 11.15
N PHE A 368 18.96 6.79 11.24
CA PHE A 368 18.11 7.71 11.98
C PHE A 368 17.96 9.00 11.17
N GLY A 369 16.77 9.27 10.60
CA GLY A 369 16.55 10.50 9.82
C GLY A 369 17.36 10.57 8.53
N CYS A 370 17.57 9.44 7.87
CA CYS A 370 18.29 9.36 6.60
C CYS A 370 17.32 9.21 5.42
N ASN A 371 17.78 9.56 4.21
CA ASN A 371 17.03 9.42 2.97
C ASN A 371 17.90 8.82 1.85
N SER A 372 17.32 7.93 1.06
CA SER A 372 17.94 7.31 -0.14
C SER A 372 19.19 6.43 0.05
N LEU A 373 19.78 6.33 1.26
CA LEU A 373 20.98 5.50 1.51
C LEU A 373 20.82 4.03 1.03
N ARG A 374 21.97 3.43 0.71
CA ARG A 374 22.16 2.03 0.32
C ARG A 374 23.41 1.49 1.01
N ASN A 375 23.35 0.27 1.57
CA ASN A 375 24.44 -0.38 2.30
C ASN A 375 25.08 0.54 3.38
N ALA A 376 24.30 1.02 4.34
CA ALA A 376 24.75 1.96 5.38
C ALA A 376 24.44 1.49 6.82
N GLU A 377 25.31 1.84 7.76
CA GLU A 377 25.22 1.47 9.18
C GLU A 377 25.75 2.62 10.06
N TYR A 378 25.09 2.89 11.19
CA TYR A 378 25.38 4.00 12.13
C TYR A 378 25.32 5.41 11.48
N CYS A 379 24.17 5.74 10.90
CA CYS A 379 23.97 7.02 10.18
C CYS A 379 22.89 7.92 10.78
N ILE A 380 23.17 9.23 10.84
CA ILE A 380 22.21 10.29 11.21
C ILE A 380 22.30 11.41 10.15
N LEU A 381 21.15 11.84 9.60
CA LEU A 381 21.08 12.87 8.55
C LEU A 381 22.03 12.61 7.36
N ASN A 382 22.07 11.35 6.88
CA ASN A 382 23.00 10.82 5.87
C ASN A 382 24.51 10.86 6.22
N LYS A 383 24.93 11.47 7.34
CA LYS A 383 26.30 11.36 7.85
C LYS A 383 26.48 10.02 8.57
N GLN A 384 27.62 9.37 8.36
CA GLN A 384 28.03 8.15 9.08
C GLN A 384 28.93 8.50 10.27
N TYR A 385 28.81 7.75 11.36
CA TYR A 385 29.47 7.96 12.65
C TYR A 385 30.12 6.66 13.16
N THR A 386 30.90 6.72 14.25
CA THR A 386 31.16 5.49 15.02
C THR A 386 29.88 5.01 15.71
N LYS A 387 29.86 3.76 16.19
CA LYS A 387 28.73 3.22 16.95
C LYS A 387 28.44 4.05 18.20
N GLU A 388 29.49 4.41 18.94
CA GLU A 388 29.43 5.10 20.23
C GLU A 388 28.96 6.56 20.06
N GLU A 389 29.40 7.22 18.98
CA GLU A 389 28.89 8.52 18.56
C GLU A 389 27.42 8.46 18.15
N TYR A 390 27.05 7.47 17.34
CA TYR A 390 25.68 7.24 16.90
C TYR A 390 24.74 6.99 18.07
N GLU A 391 25.10 6.11 19.01
CA GLU A 391 24.27 5.78 20.19
C GLU A 391 24.05 7.03 21.06
N LYS A 392 25.12 7.78 21.35
CA LYS A 392 25.07 9.03 22.12
C LYS A 392 24.24 10.14 21.45
N LEU A 393 24.35 10.31 20.13
CA LEU A 393 23.55 11.28 19.38
C LEU A 393 22.09 10.83 19.27
N ARG A 394 21.84 9.52 19.07
CA ARG A 394 20.50 8.95 19.04
C ARG A 394 19.76 9.23 20.34
N GLU A 395 20.38 8.96 21.49
CA GLU A 395 19.77 9.21 22.80
C GLU A 395 19.41 10.69 23.02
N LYS A 396 20.31 11.62 22.65
CA LYS A 396 20.03 13.06 22.71
C LYS A 396 18.77 13.46 21.93
N ILE A 397 18.62 12.98 20.70
CA ILE A 397 17.48 13.37 19.86
C ILE A 397 16.20 12.64 20.29
N ILE A 398 16.29 11.40 20.81
CA ILE A 398 15.14 10.73 21.43
C ILE A 398 14.66 11.51 22.66
N ALA A 399 15.58 12.06 23.47
CA ALA A 399 15.21 12.95 24.57
C ALA A 399 14.54 14.25 24.07
N GLU A 400 15.04 14.88 22.99
CA GLU A 400 14.40 16.02 22.33
C GLU A 400 12.95 15.67 21.92
N LEU A 401 12.77 14.60 21.16
CA LEU A 401 11.46 14.20 20.65
C LEU A 401 10.51 13.72 21.75
N LYS A 402 11.00 13.11 22.83
CA LYS A 402 10.18 12.75 24.00
C LYS A 402 9.71 14.01 24.73
N SER A 403 10.60 14.97 24.99
CA SER A 403 10.24 16.25 25.65
C SER A 403 9.17 17.05 24.88
N LYS A 404 9.15 16.92 23.55
CA LYS A 404 8.21 17.62 22.65
C LYS A 404 6.93 16.84 22.35
N ASN A 405 6.74 15.64 22.93
CA ASN A 405 5.64 14.70 22.61
C ASN A 405 5.57 14.33 21.11
N LEU A 406 6.73 14.19 20.47
CA LEU A 406 6.87 13.85 19.05
C LEU A 406 7.41 12.43 18.81
N TYR A 407 8.13 11.85 19.76
CA TYR A 407 8.63 10.49 19.67
C TYR A 407 7.46 9.48 19.62
N GLY A 408 7.50 8.53 18.68
CA GLY A 408 6.40 7.59 18.42
C GLY A 408 5.46 7.99 17.28
N LEU A 409 5.42 9.26 16.86
CA LEU A 409 4.50 9.75 15.82
C LEU A 409 5.07 9.69 14.39
N PHE A 410 4.20 9.70 13.39
CA PHE A 410 4.60 10.02 12.01
C PHE A 410 5.21 11.42 11.92
N MET A 411 6.20 11.56 11.02
CA MET A 411 6.84 12.83 10.70
C MET A 411 5.79 13.94 10.47
N PRO A 412 6.00 15.16 10.98
CA PRO A 412 5.14 16.29 10.65
C PRO A 412 5.23 16.60 9.15
N ASN A 413 4.30 17.39 8.61
CA ASN A 413 4.45 17.91 7.25
C ASN A 413 5.68 18.84 7.21
N LEU A 414 6.80 18.32 6.70
CA LEU A 414 8.10 18.99 6.58
C LEU A 414 8.10 20.17 5.59
N LYS A 415 6.91 20.55 5.07
CA LYS A 415 6.71 21.40 3.87
C LYS A 415 7.35 20.79 2.63
N THR A 416 7.49 19.44 2.62
CA THR A 416 8.12 18.63 1.56
C THR A 416 7.42 17.27 1.35
N GLY A 417 6.09 17.21 1.54
CA GLY A 417 5.29 16.05 1.12
C GLY A 417 4.92 16.11 -0.37
N PRO A 418 4.37 15.04 -0.96
CA PRO A 418 3.61 15.19 -2.19
C PRO A 418 2.40 16.13 -1.98
N ASP A 419 1.89 16.62 -3.10
CA ASP A 419 0.88 17.69 -3.21
C ASP A 419 -0.35 17.48 -2.30
N PRO A 420 -0.79 18.48 -1.50
CA PRO A 420 -1.99 18.35 -0.66
C PRO A 420 -3.31 18.08 -1.44
N ARG A 421 -3.36 18.29 -2.77
CA ARG A 421 -4.46 17.82 -3.63
C ARG A 421 -4.60 16.29 -3.64
N SER A 422 -3.55 15.53 -3.28
CA SER A 422 -3.62 14.07 -3.07
C SER A 422 -4.66 13.70 -1.98
N TYR A 423 -4.64 14.41 -0.85
CA TYR A 423 -5.54 14.18 0.27
C TYR A 423 -7.02 14.41 -0.09
N GLN A 424 -7.32 15.40 -0.95
CA GLN A 424 -8.68 15.68 -1.40
C GLN A 424 -9.29 14.51 -2.18
N ARG A 425 -8.49 13.76 -2.95
CA ARG A 425 -8.98 12.66 -3.81
C ARG A 425 -9.33 11.39 -3.05
N TYR A 426 -8.61 11.08 -1.97
CA TYR A 426 -9.02 9.99 -1.06
C TYR A 426 -10.44 10.22 -0.51
N ARG A 427 -10.82 11.47 -0.23
CA ARG A 427 -12.16 11.81 0.28
C ARG A 427 -13.30 11.49 -0.69
N GLY A 428 -13.03 11.32 -1.98
CA GLY A 428 -14.00 10.91 -3.00
C GLY A 428 -14.16 9.39 -3.16
N GLN A 429 -13.47 8.57 -2.35
CA GLN A 429 -13.56 7.10 -2.37
C GLN A 429 -14.30 6.53 -1.13
N TYR A 430 -14.81 7.40 -0.25
CA TYR A 430 -15.44 7.04 1.03
C TYR A 430 -16.75 7.82 1.29
N HIS A 431 -17.51 8.10 0.23
CA HIS A 431 -18.85 8.70 0.25
C HIS A 431 -19.77 7.95 -0.72
#